data_AF-A0A7V5IZN5-F1
#
_entry.id   AF-A0A7V5IZN5-F1
#
_cell.length_a   1.000
_cell.length_b   1.000
_cell.length_c   1.000
_cell.angle_alpha   90.00
_cell.angle_beta   90.00
_cell.angle_gamma   90.00
#
_symmetry.space_group_name_H-M   'P 1'
#
loop_
_entity.id
_entity.type
_entity.pdbx_description
1 polymer ?
#
loop_
_entity_poly.entity_id
_entity_poly.type
_entity_poly.pdbx_seq_one_letter_code
_entity_poly.pdbx_strand_id
1 'polypeptide(L)'
;MNKNKPTVISLGGSIVVPSGGIAVDFIAAFRDLVLERIKAGQRFVLVVGGGATAREYIRAAEKIDETVSAEDKDWLGIHGTRINAQLLRTVFRAVAHPRVNDNPHRYE
;
A
#
# COMPACT_ATOMS: atom_id res chain seq x y z
N MET A 1 -19.80 6.98 17.41
CA MET A 1 -19.32 6.58 16.06
C MET A 1 -20.06 5.33 15.63
N ASN A 2 -20.60 5.30 14.41
CA ASN A 2 -21.44 4.22 13.93
C ASN A 2 -20.59 2.95 13.75
N LYS A 3 -20.84 1.90 14.55
CA LYS A 3 -19.98 0.69 14.64
C LYS A 3 -19.82 -0.09 13.32
N ASN A 4 -20.54 0.26 12.26
CA ASN A 4 -20.54 -0.46 10.99
C ASN A 4 -19.73 0.16 9.84
N LYS A 5 -19.34 1.45 9.89
CA LYS A 5 -18.64 2.09 8.77
C LYS A 5 -17.12 1.91 8.89
N PRO A 6 -16.44 1.43 7.84
CA PRO A 6 -14.98 1.34 7.86
C PRO A 6 -14.34 2.72 7.80
N THR A 7 -13.25 2.90 8.53
CA THR A 7 -12.35 4.04 8.39
C THR A 7 -11.39 3.77 7.24
N VAL A 8 -11.36 4.65 6.25
CA VAL A 8 -10.40 4.57 5.14
C VAL A 8 -9.16 5.37 5.51
N ILE A 9 -7.99 4.73 5.46
CA ILE A 9 -6.68 5.35 5.68
C ILE A 9 -5.92 5.34 4.36
N SER A 10 -5.61 6.53 3.84
CA SER A 10 -4.69 6.70 2.72
C SER A 10 -3.27 6.85 3.27
N LEU A 11 -2.46 5.80 3.11
CA LEU A 11 -1.06 5.74 3.49
C LEU A 11 -0.19 6.20 2.31
N GLY A 12 0.53 7.30 2.50
CA GLY A 12 1.54 7.75 1.55
C GLY A 12 2.58 6.65 1.34
N GLY A 13 2.83 6.25 0.09
CA GLY A 13 3.80 5.20 -0.21
C GLY A 13 5.21 5.54 0.26
N SER A 14 5.58 6.82 0.33
CA SER A 14 6.87 7.29 0.86
C SER A 14 7.00 7.15 2.38
N ILE A 15 5.89 6.93 3.10
CA ILE A 15 5.91 6.63 4.54
C ILE A 15 6.20 5.14 4.75
N VAL A 16 5.65 4.27 3.88
CA VAL A 16 5.85 2.82 3.94
C VAL A 16 7.20 2.41 3.34
N VAL A 17 7.55 3.00 2.20
CA VAL A 17 8.82 2.80 1.49
C VAL A 17 9.42 4.18 1.15
N PRO A 18 10.13 4.82 2.10
CA PRO A 18 10.96 5.98 1.82
C PRO A 18 12.16 5.63 0.92
N SER A 19 12.89 6.64 0.46
CA SER A 19 14.07 6.47 -0.42
C SER A 19 15.22 5.69 0.24
N GLY A 20 15.17 5.45 1.55
CA GLY A 20 16.15 4.65 2.30
C GLY A 20 15.78 3.18 2.47
N GLY A 21 14.68 2.72 1.84
CA GLY A 21 14.16 1.36 1.97
C GLY A 21 12.84 1.29 2.73
N ILE A 22 12.42 0.09 3.12
CA ILE A 22 11.14 -0.15 3.79
C ILE A 22 11.21 0.38 5.24
N ALA A 23 10.23 1.20 5.64
CA ALA A 23 10.14 1.76 6.99
C ALA A 23 9.57 0.75 7.99
N VAL A 24 10.37 -0.28 8.33
CA VAL A 24 9.94 -1.41 9.18
C VAL A 24 9.38 -0.94 10.53
N ASP A 25 10.06 -0.03 11.21
CA ASP A 25 9.63 0.46 12.54
C ASP A 25 8.28 1.18 12.49
N PHE A 26 8.06 1.99 11.45
CA PHE A 26 6.77 2.64 11.23
C PHE A 26 5.67 1.60 10.97
N ILE A 27 5.93 0.61 10.10
CA ILE A 27 4.94 -0.43 9.77
C ILE A 27 4.59 -1.26 11.00
N ALA A 28 5.56 -1.58 11.85
CA ALA A 28 5.35 -2.30 13.10
C ALA A 28 4.47 -1.50 14.08
N ALA A 29 4.83 -0.23 14.34
CA ALA A 29 4.05 0.64 15.22
C ALA A 29 2.63 0.88 14.68
N PHE A 30 2.51 1.11 13.37
CA PHE A 30 1.22 1.28 12.71
C PHE A 30 0.36 0.02 12.82
N ARG A 31 0.96 -1.17 12.65
CA ARG A 31 0.29 -2.45 12.82
C ARG A 31 -0.30 -2.60 14.22
N ASP A 32 0.48 -2.32 15.25
CA ASP A 32 0.04 -2.50 16.62
C ASP A 32 -1.10 -1.54 16.98
N LEU A 33 -1.01 -0.28 16.53
CA LEU A 33 -2.10 0.70 16.64
C LEU A 33 -3.39 0.21 15.97
N VAL A 34 -3.31 -0.25 14.72
CA VAL A 34 -4.49 -0.72 13.97
C VAL A 34 -5.11 -1.96 14.65
N LEU A 35 -4.28 -2.89 15.13
CA LEU A 35 -4.77 -4.09 15.83
C LEU A 35 -5.48 -3.74 17.14
N GLU A 36 -4.98 -2.77 17.91
CA GLU A 36 -5.67 -2.26 19.11
C GLU A 36 -7.06 -1.72 18.75
N ARG A 37 -7.15 -0.92 17.69
CA ARG A 37 -8.41 -0.35 17.23
C ARG A 37 -9.39 -1.40 16.69
N ILE A 38 -8.89 -2.43 16.01
CA ILE A 38 -9.71 -3.57 15.56
C ILE A 38 -10.31 -4.30 16.76
N LYS A 39 -9.54 -4.54 17.83
CA LYS A 39 -10.06 -5.15 19.08
C LYS A 39 -11.18 -4.32 19.72
N ALA A 40 -11.15 -3.00 19.55
CA ALA A 40 -12.21 -2.09 19.99
C ALA A 40 -13.44 -2.05 19.04
N GLY A 41 -13.48 -2.91 18.01
CA GLY A 41 -14.59 -3.04 17.08
C GLY A 41 -14.54 -2.10 15.87
N GLN A 42 -13.40 -1.46 15.60
CA GLN A 42 -13.22 -0.62 14.40
C GLN A 42 -12.87 -1.47 13.17
N ARG A 43 -13.29 -1.00 11.99
CA ARG A 43 -12.99 -1.61 10.68
C ARG A 43 -12.15 -0.65 9.86
N PHE A 44 -11.17 -1.16 9.14
CA PHE A 44 -10.25 -0.34 8.35
C PHE A 44 -10.20 -0.77 6.89
N VAL A 45 -10.05 0.21 6.00
CA VAL A 45 -9.61 0.02 4.62
C VAL A 45 -8.29 0.79 4.47
N LEU A 46 -7.22 0.08 4.14
CA LEU A 46 -5.91 0.67 3.94
C LEU A 46 -5.64 0.81 2.45
N VAL A 47 -5.36 2.03 2.01
CA VAL A 47 -4.92 2.34 0.64
C VAL A 47 -3.47 2.81 0.74
N VAL A 48 -2.55 2.25 -0.05
CA VAL A 48 -1.13 2.59 0.03
C VAL A 48 -0.58 3.03 -1.33
N GLY A 49 0.22 4.09 -1.32
CA GLY A 49 0.89 4.59 -2.53
C GLY A 49 2.14 3.79 -2.93
N GLY A 50 2.74 4.14 -4.08
CA GLY A 50 3.87 3.40 -4.65
C GLY A 50 5.24 3.70 -4.02
N GLY A 51 5.41 4.86 -3.38
CA GLY A 51 6.62 5.18 -2.60
C GLY A 51 7.90 5.22 -3.43
N ALA A 52 9.03 4.93 -2.78
CA ALA A 52 10.32 4.80 -3.47
C ALA A 52 10.32 3.65 -4.46
N THR A 53 9.65 2.52 -4.15
CA THR A 53 9.49 1.38 -5.07
C THR A 53 9.05 1.81 -6.46
N ALA A 54 7.95 2.55 -6.57
CA ALA A 54 7.46 3.05 -7.86
C ALA A 54 8.50 3.96 -8.55
N ARG A 55 9.07 4.92 -7.82
CA ARG A 55 10.01 5.90 -8.39
C ARG A 55 11.31 5.26 -8.84
N GLU A 56 11.82 4.28 -8.13
CA GLU A 56 13.06 3.56 -8.47
C GLU A 56 12.89 2.75 -9.73
N TYR A 57 11.75 2.05 -9.88
CA TYR A 57 11.44 1.30 -11.09
C TYR A 57 11.24 2.22 -12.31
N ILE A 58 10.50 3.33 -12.14
CA ILE A 58 10.32 4.33 -13.20
C ILE A 58 11.68 4.89 -13.64
N ARG A 59 12.52 5.32 -12.70
CA ARG A 59 13.86 5.84 -12.99
C ARG A 59 14.76 4.80 -13.65
N ALA A 60 14.64 3.53 -13.28
CA ALA A 60 15.40 2.46 -13.90
C ALA A 60 14.98 2.29 -15.37
N ALA A 61 13.68 2.28 -15.66
CA ALA A 61 13.17 2.22 -17.02
C ALA A 61 13.65 3.41 -17.87
N GLU A 62 13.50 4.64 -17.38
CA GLU A 62 13.93 5.87 -18.07
C GLU A 62 15.45 5.92 -18.35
N LYS A 63 16.27 5.25 -17.53
CA LYS A 63 17.71 5.16 -17.74
C LYS A 63 18.11 4.16 -18.83
N ILE A 64 17.24 3.19 -19.11
CA ILE A 64 17.48 2.10 -20.06
C ILE A 64 16.90 2.47 -21.43
N ASP A 65 15.74 3.12 -21.45
CA ASP A 65 15.02 3.49 -22.66
C ASP A 65 14.45 4.92 -22.52
N GLU A 66 14.87 5.81 -23.41
CA GLU A 66 14.42 7.21 -23.45
C GLU A 66 12.99 7.37 -23.98
N THR A 67 12.42 6.31 -24.58
CA THR A 67 11.08 6.30 -25.18
C THR A 67 9.97 5.84 -24.24
N VAL A 68 10.29 5.55 -22.97
CA VAL A 68 9.32 5.11 -21.94
C VAL A 68 8.15 6.09 -21.85
N SER A 69 6.95 5.59 -22.15
CA SER A 69 5.75 6.40 -22.23
C SER A 69 5.22 6.78 -20.85
N ALA A 70 4.29 7.75 -20.80
CA ALA A 70 3.58 8.06 -19.56
C ALA A 70 2.77 6.86 -19.04
N GLU A 71 2.18 6.07 -19.94
CA GLU A 71 1.40 4.88 -19.61
C GLU A 71 2.28 3.81 -18.93
N ASP A 72 3.50 3.58 -19.44
CA ASP A 72 4.44 2.64 -18.84
C ASP A 72 4.79 3.05 -17.40
N LYS A 73 4.99 4.35 -17.16
CA LYS A 73 5.28 4.91 -15.83
C LYS A 73 4.10 4.74 -14.89
N ASP A 74 2.88 4.94 -15.38
CA ASP A 74 1.66 4.72 -14.59
C ASP A 74 1.52 3.25 -14.19
N TRP A 75 1.78 2.31 -15.10
CA TRP A 75 1.78 0.88 -14.78
C TRP A 75 2.83 0.51 -13.73
N LEU A 76 4.07 1.01 -13.86
CA LEU A 76 5.10 0.83 -12.83
C LEU A 76 4.67 1.42 -11.48
N GLY A 77 4.01 2.58 -11.49
CA GLY A 77 3.40 3.20 -10.32
C GLY A 77 2.35 2.30 -9.66
N ILE A 78 1.40 1.78 -10.43
CA ILE A 78 0.34 0.86 -9.99
C ILE A 78 0.93 -0.45 -9.45
N HIS A 79 1.97 -1.00 -10.09
CA HIS A 79 2.64 -2.18 -9.56
C HIS A 79 3.35 -1.89 -8.23
N GLY A 80 3.93 -0.69 -8.08
CA GLY A 80 4.47 -0.20 -6.83
C GLY A 80 3.43 -0.12 -5.70
N THR A 81 2.20 0.33 -5.98
CA THR A 81 1.12 0.34 -4.97
C THR A 81 0.72 -1.09 -4.58
N ARG A 82 0.62 -2.01 -5.56
CA ARG A 82 0.23 -3.41 -5.34
C ARG A 82 1.23 -4.16 -4.48
N ILE A 83 2.53 -4.02 -4.72
CA ILE A 83 3.55 -4.70 -3.90
C ILE A 83 3.60 -4.13 -2.48
N ASN A 84 3.42 -2.82 -2.31
CA ASN A 84 3.32 -2.19 -0.98
C ASN A 84 2.04 -2.65 -0.25
N ALA A 85 0.92 -2.79 -0.96
CA ALA A 85 -0.32 -3.32 -0.39
C ALA A 85 -0.17 -4.79 0.00
N GLN A 86 0.55 -5.58 -0.79
CA GLN A 86 0.86 -6.97 -0.46
C GLN A 86 1.73 -7.08 0.80
N LEU A 87 2.71 -6.20 0.99
CA LEU A 87 3.48 -6.11 2.24
C LEU A 87 2.56 -5.86 3.44
N LEU A 88 1.70 -4.85 3.36
CA LEU A 88 0.74 -4.55 4.43
C LEU A 88 -0.21 -5.74 4.70
N ARG A 89 -0.81 -6.34 3.66
CA ARG A 89 -1.66 -7.53 3.78
C ARG A 89 -0.91 -8.72 4.39
N THR A 90 0.39 -8.81 4.19
CA THR A 90 1.23 -9.89 4.77
C THR A 90 1.39 -9.68 6.27
N VAL A 91 1.74 -8.47 6.72
CA VAL A 91 1.90 -8.19 8.15
C VAL A 91 0.58 -8.19 8.94
N PHE A 92 -0.55 -7.94 8.25
CA PHE A 92 -1.90 -8.04 8.80
C PHE A 92 -2.61 -9.38 8.49
N ARG A 93 -1.91 -10.40 8.00
CA ARG A 93 -2.50 -11.65 7.45
C ARG A 93 -3.61 -12.28 8.30
N ALA A 94 -3.50 -12.25 9.62
CA ALA A 94 -4.45 -12.88 10.53
C ALA A 94 -5.83 -12.20 10.56
N VAL A 95 -5.91 -10.92 10.18
CA VAL A 95 -7.13 -10.10 10.26
C VAL A 95 -7.49 -9.41 8.94
N ALA A 96 -6.59 -9.45 7.96
CA ALA A 96 -6.79 -8.83 6.65
C ALA A 96 -7.64 -9.70 5.73
N HIS A 97 -8.29 -9.05 4.76
CA HIS A 97 -8.92 -9.74 3.65
C HIS A 97 -7.89 -10.64 2.92
N PRO A 98 -8.27 -11.85 2.44
CA PRO A 98 -7.31 -12.83 1.91
C PRO A 98 -6.47 -12.32 0.73
N ARG A 99 -7.03 -11.38 -0.05
CA ARG A 99 -6.40 -10.78 -1.23
C ARG A 99 -6.39 -9.26 -1.13
N VAL A 100 -5.36 -8.65 -1.72
CA VAL A 100 -5.32 -7.22 -2.02
C VAL A 100 -6.44 -6.91 -3.03
N ASN A 101 -7.20 -5.85 -2.80
CA ASN A 101 -8.14 -5.36 -3.78
C ASN A 101 -7.40 -4.49 -4.80
N ASP A 102 -7.29 -4.98 -6.02
CA ASP A 102 -6.58 -4.36 -7.14
C ASP A 102 -7.50 -4.01 -8.31
N ASN A 103 -8.81 -4.21 -8.15
CA ASN A 103 -9.83 -3.95 -9.15
C ASN A 103 -11.06 -3.27 -8.50
N PRO A 104 -11.36 -2.00 -8.86
CA PRO A 104 -12.45 -1.23 -8.24
C PRO A 104 -13.85 -1.79 -8.54
N HIS A 105 -14.00 -2.66 -9.53
CA HIS A 105 -15.25 -3.30 -9.90
C HIS A 105 -15.42 -4.71 -9.30
N ARG A 106 -14.43 -5.16 -8.53
CA ARG A 106 -14.48 -6.48 -7.89
C ARG A 106 -15.16 -6.36 -6.53
N TYR A 107 -16.43 -6.76 -6.49
CA TYR A 107 -17.22 -6.87 -5.26
C TYR A 107 -17.15 -8.33 -4.77
N GLU A 108 -16.12 -8.65 -3.98
CA GLU A 108 -16.00 -9.93 -3.26
C GLU A 108 -15.81 -9.65 -1.76
#